data_AF-J9H2H5-F1
#
_entry.id   AF-J9H2H5-F1
#
_cell.length_a   1.000
_cell.length_b   1.000
_cell.length_c   1.000
_cell.angle_alpha   90.00
_cell.angle_beta   90.00
_cell.angle_gamma   90.00
#
_symmetry.space_group_name_H-M   'P 1'
#
loop_
_entity.id
_entity.type
_entity.pdbx_description
1 polymer ?
#
loop_
_entity_poly.entity_id
_entity_poly.type
_entity_poly.pdbx_seq_one_letter_code
_entity_poly.pdbx_strand_id
1 'polypeptide(L)'
;MVLSPGGTNIPVVQAMQDDPFFHCYSVADERSAMYFAIGLHLQTGEIVATSCTSAQATRNYVPGLTEAYYKHVPILAITTSKLERFQYNDYMQAPDQTSLPVDSVRKALICHLLQMRTLVF
;
A
#
# COMPACT_ATOMS: atom_id res chain seq x y z
N MET A 1 -8.17 -4.23 7.41
CA MET A 1 -6.89 -3.70 6.88
C MET A 1 -5.89 -4.83 6.72
N VAL A 2 -5.14 -4.86 5.62
CA VAL A 2 -4.09 -5.87 5.36
C VAL A 2 -2.72 -5.19 5.47
N LEU A 3 -1.86 -5.72 6.32
CA LEU A 3 -0.59 -5.10 6.69
C LEU A 3 0.57 -6.02 6.30
N SER A 4 1.53 -5.48 5.56
CA SER A 4 2.79 -6.14 5.26
C SER A 4 3.90 -5.58 6.13
N PRO A 5 4.68 -6.43 6.81
CA PRO A 5 5.66 -5.99 7.79
C PRO A 5 6.82 -5.24 7.13
N GLY A 6 7.29 -4.16 7.77
CA GLY A 6 8.50 -3.47 7.34
C GLY A 6 8.90 -2.34 8.28
N GLY A 7 10.12 -1.83 8.11
CA GLY A 7 10.69 -0.84 9.03
C GLY A 7 10.12 0.56 8.88
N THR A 8 9.72 0.95 7.66
CA THR A 8 9.26 2.33 7.40
C THR A 8 7.77 2.51 7.70
N ASN A 9 6.99 1.43 7.74
CA ASN A 9 5.54 1.48 8.03
C ASN A 9 5.17 1.10 9.47
N ILE A 10 6.14 0.89 10.37
CA ILE A 10 5.91 0.67 11.81
C ILE A 10 4.91 1.67 12.42
N PRO A 11 5.05 3.00 12.24
CA PRO A 11 4.13 3.94 12.88
C PRO A 11 2.68 3.79 12.38
N VAL A 12 2.50 3.42 11.11
CA VAL A 12 1.17 3.17 10.52
C VAL A 12 0.60 1.88 11.09
N VAL A 13 1.39 0.80 11.09
CA VAL A 13 0.99 -0.50 11.60
C VAL A 13 0.59 -0.40 13.07
N GLN A 14 1.38 0.30 13.88
CA GLN A 14 1.11 0.46 15.30
C GLN A 14 -0.16 1.28 15.55
N ALA A 15 -0.31 2.44 14.89
CA ALA A 15 -1.52 3.26 15.03
C ALA A 15 -2.81 2.52 14.63
N MET A 16 -2.74 1.64 13.63
CA MET A 16 -3.91 0.87 13.17
C MET A 16 -4.18 -0.36 14.06
N GLN A 17 -3.15 -0.95 14.69
CA GLN A 17 -3.32 -2.04 15.65
C GLN A 17 -3.90 -1.55 16.98
N ASP A 18 -3.56 -0.33 17.39
CA ASP A 18 -4.03 0.29 18.64
C ASP A 18 -5.50 0.77 18.53
N ASP A 19 -6.03 0.93 17.31
CA ASP A 19 -7.41 1.37 17.06
C ASP A 19 -8.36 0.16 16.85
N PRO A 20 -9.34 -0.05 17.76
CA PRO A 20 -10.28 -1.18 17.67
C PRO A 20 -11.23 -1.11 16.46
N PHE A 21 -11.30 0.03 15.77
CA PHE A 21 -12.07 0.15 14.52
C PHE A 21 -11.51 -0.74 13.40
N PHE A 22 -10.19 -1.00 13.39
CA PHE A 22 -9.55 -1.73 12.30
C PHE A 22 -9.29 -3.19 12.65
N HIS A 23 -9.87 -4.10 11.85
CA HIS A 23 -9.46 -5.50 11.85
C HIS A 23 -8.16 -5.67 11.03
N CYS A 24 -7.05 -5.93 11.71
CA CYS A 24 -5.73 -6.02 11.08
C CYS A 24 -5.35 -7.46 10.73
N TYR A 25 -5.06 -7.71 9.45
CA TYR A 25 -4.52 -8.98 8.95
C TYR A 25 -3.06 -8.79 8.58
N SER A 26 -2.16 -9.62 9.12
CA SER A 26 -0.75 -9.59 8.73
C SER A 26 -0.48 -10.54 7.58
N VAL A 27 0.03 -10.02 6.46
CA VAL A 27 0.41 -10.82 5.28
C VAL A 27 1.82 -10.42 4.86
N ALA A 28 2.75 -11.36 5.00
CA ALA A 28 4.18 -11.11 4.81
C ALA A 28 4.55 -10.76 3.36
N ASP A 29 3.96 -11.45 2.37
CA ASP A 29 4.16 -11.15 0.95
C ASP A 29 3.20 -10.05 0.50
N GLU A 30 3.73 -8.90 0.07
CA GLU A 30 2.94 -7.77 -0.39
C GLU A 30 2.09 -8.09 -1.63
N ARG A 31 2.58 -8.97 -2.51
CA ARG A 31 1.84 -9.34 -3.71
C ARG A 31 0.61 -10.15 -3.33
N SER A 32 0.79 -11.16 -2.48
CA SER A 32 -0.33 -11.94 -1.92
C SER A 32 -1.25 -11.09 -1.07
N ALA A 33 -0.74 -10.09 -0.35
CA ALA A 33 -1.54 -9.18 0.47
C ALA A 33 -2.60 -8.43 -0.34
N MET A 34 -2.28 -8.02 -1.58
CA MET A 34 -3.26 -7.37 -2.45
C MET A 34 -4.37 -8.32 -2.90
N TYR A 35 -4.03 -9.54 -3.31
CA TYR A 35 -5.05 -10.53 -3.68
C TYR A 35 -5.91 -10.95 -2.49
N PHE A 36 -5.30 -11.05 -1.31
CA PHE A 36 -6.03 -11.28 -0.06
C PHE A 36 -7.00 -10.12 0.25
N ALA A 37 -6.57 -8.87 0.08
CA ALA A 37 -7.42 -7.69 0.26
C ALA A 37 -8.61 -7.67 -0.72
N ILE A 38 -8.37 -8.04 -1.98
CA ILE A 38 -9.43 -8.18 -2.99
C ILE A 38 -10.42 -9.27 -2.58
N GLY A 39 -9.93 -10.45 -2.19
CA GLY A 39 -10.78 -11.54 -1.71
C GLY A 39 -11.61 -11.15 -0.49
N LEU A 40 -11.00 -10.43 0.46
CA LEU A 40 -11.66 -9.92 1.65
C LEU A 40 -12.78 -8.95 1.29
N HIS A 41 -12.54 -8.01 0.36
CA HIS A 41 -13.59 -7.12 -0.14
C HIS A 41 -14.73 -7.90 -0.81
N LEU A 42 -14.41 -8.88 -1.65
CA LEU A 42 -15.44 -9.67 -2.35
C LEU A 42 -16.31 -10.49 -1.37
N GLN A 43 -15.75 -10.92 -0.25
CA GLN A 43 -16.48 -11.68 0.78
C GLN A 43 -17.31 -10.77 1.70
N THR A 44 -16.76 -9.61 2.09
CA THR A 44 -17.36 -8.74 3.12
C THR A 44 -18.17 -7.58 2.55
N GLY A 45 -17.86 -7.15 1.33
CA GLY A 45 -18.36 -5.91 0.72
C GLY A 45 -17.72 -4.63 1.28
N GLU A 46 -16.83 -4.72 2.26
CA GLU A 46 -16.23 -3.56 2.94
C GLU A 46 -14.99 -3.04 2.21
N ILE A 47 -14.72 -1.74 2.31
CA ILE A 47 -13.52 -1.13 1.74
C ILE A 47 -12.29 -1.62 2.52
N VAL A 48 -11.31 -2.16 1.80
CA VAL A 48 -10.09 -2.71 2.42
C VAL A 48 -8.92 -1.78 2.19
N ALA A 49 -8.30 -1.33 3.28
CA ALA A 49 -7.02 -0.65 3.26
C ALA A 49 -5.86 -1.65 3.33
N THR A 50 -4.78 -1.38 2.60
CA THR A 50 -3.52 -2.13 2.64
C THR A 50 -2.35 -1.20 3.00
N SER A 51 -1.32 -1.71 3.68
CA SER A 51 -0.12 -0.94 3.93
C SER A 51 1.17 -1.75 3.81
N CYS A 52 2.18 -1.15 3.19
CA CYS A 52 3.52 -1.73 3.06
C CYS A 52 4.64 -0.70 3.27
N THR A 53 5.85 -1.22 3.45
CA THR A 53 7.08 -0.43 3.52
C THR A 53 7.47 0.15 2.16
N SER A 54 8.55 0.95 2.11
CA SER A 54 9.11 1.47 0.86
C SER A 54 9.77 0.38 0.02
N ALA A 55 10.35 0.79 -1.11
CA ALA A 55 11.12 -0.08 -2.01
C ALA A 55 10.28 -1.11 -2.79
N GLN A 56 10.76 -2.34 -2.90
CA GLN A 56 10.16 -3.39 -3.74
C GLN A 56 8.77 -3.80 -3.26
N ALA A 57 8.49 -3.66 -1.96
CA ALA A 57 7.17 -3.88 -1.36
C ALA A 57 6.05 -3.12 -2.11
N THR A 58 6.31 -1.85 -2.42
CA THR A 58 5.40 -1.02 -3.22
C THR A 58 5.15 -1.55 -4.63
N ARG A 59 6.17 -2.11 -5.26
CA ARG A 59 6.09 -2.62 -6.63
C ARG A 59 5.32 -3.94 -6.68
N ASN A 60 5.41 -4.74 -5.63
CA ASN A 60 4.63 -5.95 -5.47
C ASN A 60 3.12 -5.70 -5.38
N TYR A 61 2.68 -4.47 -5.06
CA TYR A 61 1.26 -4.12 -5.09
C TYR A 61 0.70 -3.96 -6.50
N VAL A 62 1.53 -3.61 -7.49
CA VAL A 62 1.07 -3.24 -8.84
C VAL A 62 0.20 -4.33 -9.50
N PRO A 63 0.57 -5.62 -9.51
CA PRO A 63 -0.27 -6.66 -10.12
C PRO A 63 -1.67 -6.77 -9.49
N GLY A 64 -1.74 -6.67 -8.16
CA GLY A 64 -3.02 -6.71 -7.44
C GLY A 64 -3.83 -5.42 -7.63
N LEU A 65 -3.17 -4.26 -7.68
CA LEU A 65 -3.81 -2.98 -7.99
C LEU A 65 -4.40 -2.96 -9.40
N THR A 66 -3.69 -3.51 -10.39
CA THR A 66 -4.23 -3.68 -11.75
C THR A 66 -5.45 -4.61 -11.76
N GLU A 67 -5.43 -5.72 -11.02
CA GLU A 67 -6.63 -6.57 -10.93
C GLU A 67 -7.81 -5.83 -10.27
N ALA A 68 -7.56 -5.10 -9.17
CA ALA A 68 -8.57 -4.27 -8.52
C ALA A 68 -9.12 -3.19 -9.47
N TYR A 69 -8.29 -2.63 -10.36
CA TYR A 69 -8.70 -1.65 -11.38
C TYR A 69 -9.80 -2.19 -12.28
N TYR A 70 -9.53 -3.34 -12.89
CA TYR A 70 -10.43 -3.96 -13.86
C TYR A 70 -11.66 -4.59 -13.19
N LYS A 71 -11.53 -5.05 -11.94
CA LYS A 71 -12.67 -5.58 -11.16
C LYS A 71 -13.48 -4.51 -10.44
N HIS A 72 -13.05 -3.25 -10.50
CA HIS A 72 -13.67 -2.12 -9.80
C HIS A 72 -13.78 -2.33 -8.28
N VAL A 73 -12.76 -2.96 -7.70
CA VAL A 73 -12.69 -3.22 -6.26
C VAL A 73 -12.05 -2.01 -5.56
N PRO A 74 -12.72 -1.38 -4.58
CA PRO A 74 -12.20 -0.21 -3.87
C PRO A 74 -11.13 -0.64 -2.85
N ILE A 75 -9.86 -0.59 -3.26
CA ILE A 75 -8.71 -0.84 -2.36
C ILE A 75 -7.95 0.47 -2.10
N LEU A 76 -7.71 0.75 -0.81
CA LEU A 76 -6.88 1.87 -0.39
C LEU A 76 -5.46 1.38 -0.10
N ALA A 77 -4.50 1.64 -0.98
CA ALA A 77 -3.11 1.24 -0.78
C ALA A 77 -2.26 2.37 -0.17
N ILE A 78 -1.81 2.17 1.07
CA ILE A 78 -0.99 3.11 1.84
C ILE A 78 0.46 2.66 1.81
N THR A 79 1.23 3.32 0.98
CA THR A 79 2.64 2.99 0.76
C THR A 79 3.52 4.01 1.49
N THR A 80 4.59 3.57 2.13
CA THR A 80 5.55 4.48 2.74
C THR A 80 6.71 4.75 1.78
N SER A 81 7.26 5.96 1.82
CA SER A 81 8.40 6.35 0.99
C SER A 81 9.51 6.98 1.84
N LYS A 82 10.73 7.00 1.31
CA LYS A 82 11.81 7.82 1.87
C LYS A 82 11.63 9.27 1.40
N LEU A 83 12.40 10.20 1.99
CA LEU A 83 12.38 11.61 1.56
C LEU A 83 12.75 11.68 0.08
N GLU A 84 12.10 12.59 -0.65
CA GLU A 84 12.35 12.80 -2.09
C GLU A 84 13.83 13.09 -2.38
N ARG A 85 14.52 13.77 -1.45
CA ARG A 85 15.96 14.01 -1.54
C ARG A 85 16.82 12.74 -1.63
N PHE A 86 16.31 11.58 -1.21
CA PHE A 86 17.04 10.31 -1.32
C PHE A 86 16.79 9.57 -2.63
N GLN A 87 15.81 10.00 -3.44
CA GLN A 87 15.56 9.40 -4.74
C GLN A 87 16.73 9.72 -5.69
N TYR A 88 17.10 8.74 -6.52
CA TYR A 88 18.19 8.84 -7.51
C TYR A 88 19.60 9.11 -6.93
N ASN A 89 19.79 8.93 -5.63
CA ASN A 89 21.08 9.09 -4.95
C ASN A 89 21.69 7.76 -4.50
N ASP A 90 21.32 6.65 -5.15
CA ASP A 90 21.68 5.27 -4.78
C ASP A 90 21.41 4.93 -3.29
N TYR A 91 20.45 5.65 -2.70
CA TYR A 91 20.09 5.47 -1.31
C TYR A 91 19.27 4.19 -1.15
N MET A 92 19.59 3.42 -0.10
CA MET A 92 18.93 2.14 0.16
C MET A 92 17.40 2.30 0.25
N GLN A 93 16.68 1.41 -0.42
CA GLN A 93 15.23 1.30 -0.32
C GLN A 93 14.44 2.58 -0.68
N ALA A 94 15.00 3.44 -1.53
CA ALA A 94 14.41 4.69 -2.00
C ALA A 94 14.22 4.76 -3.54
N PRO A 95 13.56 3.76 -4.18
CA PRO A 95 13.25 3.88 -5.61
C PRO A 95 12.19 4.96 -5.83
N ASP A 96 12.11 5.46 -7.06
CA ASP A 96 10.92 6.18 -7.51
C ASP A 96 9.72 5.26 -7.43
N GLN A 97 8.71 5.63 -6.65
CA GLN A 97 7.45 4.89 -6.50
C GLN A 97 6.35 5.52 -7.35
N THR A 98 6.59 6.68 -7.98
CA THR A 98 5.59 7.47 -8.70
C THR A 98 5.21 6.91 -10.06
N SER A 99 6.16 6.26 -10.72
CA SER A 99 6.00 5.61 -12.02
C SER A 99 5.13 4.35 -11.95
N LEU A 100 3.80 4.51 -11.99
CA LEU A 100 2.83 3.41 -11.97
C LEU A 100 2.18 3.19 -13.36
N PRO A 101 1.78 1.95 -13.70
CA PRO A 101 0.96 1.71 -14.88
C PRO A 101 -0.36 2.49 -14.85
N VAL A 102 -0.82 2.94 -16.01
CA VAL A 102 -2.03 3.77 -16.16
C VAL A 102 -3.29 3.03 -15.67
N ASP A 103 -3.30 1.72 -15.81
CA ASP A 103 -4.38 0.79 -15.46
C ASP A 103 -4.23 0.20 -14.06
N SER A 104 -3.37 0.77 -13.21
CA SER A 104 -3.16 0.27 -11.85
C SER A 104 -3.84 1.10 -10.77
N VAL A 105 -4.01 2.41 -10.95
CA VAL A 105 -4.52 3.30 -9.89
C VAL A 105 -5.39 4.39 -10.49
N ARG A 106 -6.53 4.70 -9.86
CA ARG A 106 -7.41 5.82 -10.27
C ARG A 106 -6.89 7.17 -9.80
N LYS A 107 -6.47 7.28 -8.55
CA LYS A 107 -5.94 8.52 -7.98
C LYS A 107 -4.76 8.24 -7.06
N ALA A 108 -3.69 9.00 -7.24
CA ALA A 108 -2.51 8.95 -6.38
C ALA A 108 -2.36 10.27 -5.62
N LEU A 109 -2.16 10.19 -4.31
CA LEU A 109 -1.93 11.34 -3.44
C LEU A 109 -0.64 11.15 -2.65
N ILE A 110 0.15 12.20 -2.55
CA ILE A 110 1.40 12.21 -1.78
C ILE A 110 1.17 13.07 -0.54
N CYS A 111 1.42 12.50 0.64
CA CYS A 111 1.41 13.22 1.90
C CYS A 111 2.85 13.46 2.36
N HIS A 112 3.37 14.67 2.12
CA HIS A 112 4.75 15.04 2.46
C HIS A 112 5.00 15.06 3.98
N LEU A 113 3.97 15.33 4.79
CA LEU A 113 4.06 15.42 6.26
C LEU A 113 4.36 14.08 6.94
N LEU A 114 3.85 12.98 6.39
CA LEU A 114 3.98 11.64 6.97
C LEU A 114 4.85 10.70 6.14
N GLN A 115 5.44 11.21 5.04
CA GLN A 115 6.16 10.41 4.04
C GLN A 115 5.35 9.18 3.57
N MET A 116 4.04 9.36 3.52
CA MET A 116 3.08 8.35 3.11
C MET A 116 2.53 8.74 1.75
N ARG A 117 2.44 7.77 0.86
CA ARG A 117 1.78 7.89 -0.42
C ARG A 117 0.56 6.99 -0.42
N THR A 118 -0.59 7.63 -0.56
CA THR A 118 -1.89 6.98 -0.59
C THR A 118 -2.32 6.82 -2.04
N LEU A 119 -2.43 5.58 -2.49
CA LEU A 119 -3.00 5.22 -3.78
C LEU A 119 -4.46 4.85 -3.50
N VAL A 120 -5.37 5.66 -4.03
CA VAL A 120 -6.80 5.57 -3.79
C VAL A 120 -7.46 4.99 -5.04
N PHE A 121 -8.22 3.91 -4.85
CA PHE A 121 -9.33 3.52 -5.71
C PHE A 121 -10.65 4.12 -5.25
#